data_AF-A0A9D8DJZ7-F1
#
_entry.id   AF-A0A9D8DJZ7-F1
#
_cell.length_a   1.000
_cell.length_b   1.000
_cell.length_c   1.000
_cell.angle_alpha   90.00
_cell.angle_beta   90.00
_cell.angle_gamma   90.00
#
_symmetry.space_group_name_H-M   'P 1'
#
loop_
_entity.id
_entity.type
_entity.pdbx_description
1 polymer ?
#
loop_
_entity_poly.entity_id
_entity_poly.type
_entity_poly.pdbx_seq_one_letter_code
_entity_poly.pdbx_strand_id
1 'polypeptide(L)'
;MDHPGVRAGHLPVLLRLPPCRGRPEPAEAVRRVDPVLHRRRARALLRREHGRPDGPAPAVGRAGRRLTAVHVADRLAASIDATGSVACVGLDPRPALVPPPVRDAALARHGDTVAAVAEAFLATNRGILDAVAGRCAVVKPQVACYEAYGSAGWDVLAATVAHARALGIPVIVDGKRNDIGSTAEHYRDAVFGGAPGFSGAAVADGLGGDWVTVNAYLGSDGVEPFLDDAGAHGVFALVRTSNPSSADLQDVVAGERSVAEHVADRVAAWGETRRGTSGLTAVGAVVGATWPEQARALRARMPDTVFLVPGFGAQGGTAVDAVAGRRPGSGAASAAGLVVNSSRELWGAWQRADAPDRWQAAAATALDAMNRALGEALDAGAGADGPA
;
A
#
# COMPACT_ATOMS: atom_id res chain seq x y z
N MET A 1 41.31 60.52 35.62
CA MET A 1 40.57 59.39 36.21
C MET A 1 40.10 58.51 35.06
N ASP A 2 40.98 57.91 34.27
CA ASP A 2 42.00 56.87 34.59
C ASP A 2 41.38 55.53 35.05
N HIS A 3 41.65 54.53 34.20
CA HIS A 3 41.43 53.07 34.27
C HIS A 3 41.75 52.43 35.64
N PRO A 4 41.23 51.21 35.99
CA PRO A 4 41.47 49.93 35.28
C PRO A 4 40.23 48.99 35.29
N GLY A 5 40.10 47.84 34.63
CA GLY A 5 41.01 46.83 34.09
C GLY A 5 40.33 45.47 34.33
N VAL A 6 39.68 44.88 33.31
CA VAL A 6 39.07 43.56 33.44
C VAL A 6 40.11 42.50 33.08
N ARG A 7 40.45 41.68 34.08
CA ARG A 7 41.42 40.58 33.99
C ARG A 7 40.82 39.39 33.25
N ALA A 8 41.63 38.79 32.39
CA ALA A 8 41.39 37.49 31.76
C ALA A 8 41.37 36.37 32.82
N GLY A 9 40.34 35.51 32.76
CA GLY A 9 40.16 34.35 33.62
C GLY A 9 39.76 33.10 32.83
N HIS A 10 40.75 32.23 32.64
CA HIS A 10 40.72 30.77 32.52
C HIS A 10 39.68 30.05 31.63
N LEU A 11 40.16 29.58 30.46
CA LEU A 11 39.67 28.37 29.78
C LEU A 11 40.16 27.10 30.52
N PRO A 12 39.34 26.03 30.64
CA PRO A 12 39.83 24.73 31.05
C PRO A 12 40.43 23.93 29.87
N VAL A 13 41.73 23.69 29.99
CA VAL A 13 42.50 22.46 29.69
C VAL A 13 41.97 21.54 28.57
N LEU A 14 42.65 21.62 27.42
CA LEU A 14 42.71 20.56 26.41
C LEU A 14 43.46 19.34 26.99
N LEU A 15 42.78 18.21 27.16
CA LEU A 15 43.41 16.91 27.39
C LEU A 15 44.12 16.45 26.10
N ARG A 16 45.45 16.59 26.06
CA ARG A 16 46.31 15.97 25.03
C ARG A 16 46.46 14.48 25.35
N LEU A 17 45.93 13.61 24.49
CA LEU A 17 46.28 12.19 24.48
C LEU A 17 47.63 11.97 23.76
N PRO A 18 48.47 11.03 24.23
CA PRO A 18 49.79 10.76 23.66
C PRO A 18 49.70 9.99 22.33
N PRO A 19 50.75 10.00 21.49
CA PRO A 19 50.73 9.33 20.19
C PRO A 19 50.77 7.81 20.37
N CYS A 20 49.74 7.11 19.89
CA CYS A 20 49.72 5.66 19.83
C CYS A 20 50.71 5.17 18.76
N ARG A 21 51.87 4.66 19.20
CA ARG A 21 52.72 3.78 18.40
C ARG A 21 52.16 2.36 18.45
N GLY A 22 52.02 1.74 17.28
CA GLY A 22 51.77 0.30 17.14
C GLY A 22 50.38 -0.06 16.62
N ARG A 23 50.25 -0.24 15.30
CA ARG A 23 49.27 -1.16 14.73
C ARG A 23 50.02 -2.17 13.84
N PRO A 24 49.81 -3.48 14.00
CA PRO A 24 50.13 -4.43 12.95
C PRO A 24 49.09 -4.32 11.83
N GLU A 25 49.55 -4.39 10.59
CA GLU A 25 48.71 -4.68 9.41
C GLU A 25 48.01 -6.03 9.58
N PRO A 26 46.75 -6.17 9.15
CA PRO A 26 46.24 -7.46 8.72
C PRO A 26 45.94 -7.44 7.22
N ALA A 27 46.78 -8.17 6.49
CA ALA A 27 46.48 -8.74 5.19
C ALA A 27 45.26 -9.67 5.26
N GLU A 28 44.53 -9.71 4.14
CA GLU A 28 43.71 -10.83 3.62
C GLU A 28 42.66 -11.49 4.54
N ALA A 29 41.40 -11.06 4.39
CA ALA A 29 40.22 -11.95 4.28
C ALA A 29 38.93 -11.17 3.96
N VAL A 30 38.88 -10.47 2.81
CA VAL A 30 37.58 -10.05 2.26
C VAL A 30 37.03 -11.23 1.45
N ARG A 31 36.16 -12.05 2.06
CA ARG A 31 35.35 -13.00 1.31
C ARG A 31 34.44 -12.20 0.38
N ARG A 32 34.78 -12.17 -0.92
CA ARG A 32 33.89 -11.69 -1.98
C ARG A 32 32.61 -12.53 -1.95
N VAL A 33 31.50 -11.90 -1.58
CA VAL A 33 30.18 -12.48 -1.81
C VAL A 33 29.92 -12.38 -3.32
N ASP A 34 29.92 -13.51 -4.01
CA ASP A 34 29.65 -13.58 -5.44
C ASP A 34 28.15 -13.31 -5.72
N PRO A 35 27.78 -12.18 -6.35
CA PRO A 35 26.39 -11.83 -6.61
C PRO A 35 25.70 -12.78 -7.60
N VAL A 36 26.48 -13.56 -8.36
CA VAL A 36 25.97 -14.50 -9.38
C VAL A 36 25.40 -15.77 -8.74
N LEU A 37 25.88 -16.17 -7.55
CA LEU A 37 25.44 -17.39 -6.88
C LEU A 37 24.01 -17.26 -6.30
N HIS A 38 23.64 -16.06 -5.83
CA HIS A 38 22.31 -15.81 -5.23
C HIS A 38 21.20 -15.80 -6.29
N ARG A 39 21.47 -15.27 -7.49
CA ARG A 39 20.53 -15.31 -8.63
C ARG A 39 20.29 -16.73 -9.15
N ARG A 40 21.28 -17.62 -9.06
CA ARG A 40 21.14 -19.03 -9.49
C ARG A 40 20.32 -19.87 -8.52
N ARG A 41 20.40 -19.63 -7.20
CA ARG A 41 19.57 -20.33 -6.20
C ARG A 41 18.10 -19.88 -6.20
N ALA A 42 17.84 -18.57 -6.36
CA ALA A 42 16.46 -18.06 -6.48
C ALA A 42 15.75 -18.55 -7.75
N ARG A 43 16.45 -18.60 -8.91
CA ARG A 43 15.92 -19.17 -10.14
C ARG A 43 15.74 -20.69 -10.10
N ALA A 44 16.52 -21.42 -9.30
CA ALA A 44 16.41 -22.87 -9.18
C ALA A 44 15.16 -23.30 -8.37
N LEU A 45 14.71 -22.48 -7.42
CA LEU A 45 13.46 -22.71 -6.68
C LEU A 45 12.23 -22.52 -7.57
N LEU A 46 12.22 -21.50 -8.44
CA LEU A 46 11.10 -21.22 -9.34
C LEU A 46 10.99 -22.19 -10.54
N ARG A 47 12.07 -22.89 -10.91
CA ARG A 47 12.07 -23.83 -12.05
C ARG A 47 11.65 -25.25 -11.70
N ARG A 48 11.55 -25.62 -10.42
CA ARG A 48 11.22 -26.99 -10.02
C ARG A 48 9.72 -27.32 -10.07
N GLU A 49 8.84 -26.35 -10.35
CA GLU A 49 7.38 -26.56 -10.31
C GLU A 49 6.67 -26.51 -11.68
N HIS A 50 7.37 -26.26 -12.79
CA HIS A 50 6.72 -26.21 -14.11
C HIS A 50 7.54 -26.99 -15.15
N GLY A 51 7.25 -28.28 -15.30
CA GLY A 51 7.69 -29.08 -16.44
C GLY A 51 7.01 -28.58 -17.73
N ARG A 52 7.80 -28.20 -18.72
CA ARG A 52 7.31 -27.92 -20.09
C ARG A 52 7.21 -29.24 -20.88
N PRO A 53 6.14 -29.48 -21.64
CA PRO A 53 6.18 -30.46 -22.72
C PRO A 53 6.78 -29.80 -23.98
N ASP A 54 7.77 -30.45 -24.59
CA ASP A 54 8.35 -30.05 -25.87
C ASP A 54 7.48 -30.57 -27.03
N GLY A 55 6.97 -29.66 -27.86
CA GLY A 55 6.31 -29.96 -29.13
C GLY A 55 5.94 -28.66 -29.88
N PRO A 56 6.03 -28.61 -31.23
CA PRO A 56 5.78 -27.38 -31.97
C PRO A 56 4.29 -27.06 -32.01
N ALA A 57 3.91 -25.85 -31.58
CA ALA A 57 2.53 -25.36 -31.65
C ALA A 57 2.17 -24.93 -33.09
N PRO A 58 0.98 -25.26 -33.61
CA PRO A 58 0.58 -24.86 -34.95
C PRO A 58 0.17 -23.39 -34.98
N ALA A 59 0.48 -22.71 -36.09
CA ALA A 59 0.08 -21.34 -36.34
C ALA A 59 -1.44 -21.25 -36.52
N VAL A 60 -2.11 -20.52 -35.63
CA VAL A 60 -3.52 -20.12 -35.81
C VAL A 60 -3.60 -18.60 -35.69
N GLY A 61 -3.89 -17.95 -36.81
CA GLY A 61 -4.21 -16.53 -36.86
C GLY A 61 -5.45 -16.24 -36.00
N ARG A 62 -5.36 -15.24 -35.13
CA ARG A 62 -6.51 -14.68 -34.45
C ARG A 62 -6.50 -13.17 -34.61
N ALA A 63 -7.42 -12.67 -35.43
CA ALA A 63 -7.93 -11.31 -35.31
C ALA A 63 -8.55 -11.20 -33.89
N GLY A 64 -7.77 -10.68 -32.96
CA GLY A 64 -8.18 -10.49 -31.58
C GLY A 64 -9.13 -9.31 -31.48
N ARG A 65 -10.41 -9.60 -31.25
CA ARG A 65 -11.35 -8.63 -30.68
C ARG A 65 -10.76 -8.19 -29.34
N ARG A 66 -10.21 -6.97 -29.26
CA ARG A 66 -9.72 -6.38 -28.00
C ARG A 66 -10.88 -6.41 -27.02
N LEU A 67 -10.81 -7.29 -26.01
CA LEU A 67 -11.60 -7.13 -24.80
C LEU A 67 -11.10 -5.82 -24.18
N THR A 68 -11.94 -4.79 -24.20
CA THR A 68 -11.64 -3.55 -23.48
C THR A 68 -11.47 -3.90 -22.01
N ALA A 69 -10.33 -3.54 -21.43
CA ALA A 69 -10.08 -3.77 -20.01
C ALA A 69 -11.22 -3.16 -19.20
N VAL A 70 -11.76 -3.90 -18.22
CA VAL A 70 -12.81 -3.39 -17.33
C VAL A 70 -12.22 -2.26 -16.49
N HIS A 71 -12.94 -1.14 -16.41
CA HIS A 71 -12.56 0.04 -15.64
C HIS A 71 -12.28 -0.33 -14.18
N VAL A 72 -11.18 0.16 -13.62
CA VAL A 72 -10.66 -0.23 -12.32
C VAL A 72 -11.63 0.05 -11.16
N ALA A 73 -12.36 1.17 -11.24
CA ALA A 73 -13.39 1.50 -10.26
C ALA A 73 -14.58 0.52 -10.31
N ASP A 74 -14.92 0.03 -11.51
CA ASP A 74 -15.98 -0.97 -11.68
C ASP A 74 -15.53 -2.34 -11.17
N ARG A 75 -14.24 -2.69 -11.35
CA ARG A 75 -13.67 -3.90 -10.74
C ARG A 75 -13.71 -3.84 -9.22
N LEU A 76 -13.38 -2.70 -8.63
CA LEU A 76 -13.45 -2.50 -7.19
C LEU A 76 -14.90 -2.57 -6.68
N ALA A 77 -15.83 -1.89 -7.36
CA ALA A 77 -17.25 -1.93 -7.04
C ALA A 77 -17.80 -3.37 -7.09
N ALA A 78 -17.48 -4.12 -8.15
CA ALA A 78 -17.87 -5.52 -8.28
C ALA A 78 -17.28 -6.41 -7.17
N SER A 79 -16.04 -6.15 -6.73
CA SER A 79 -15.44 -6.85 -5.58
C SER A 79 -16.17 -6.55 -4.27
N ILE A 80 -16.53 -5.28 -4.04
CA ILE A 80 -17.33 -4.87 -2.88
C ILE A 80 -18.69 -5.58 -2.90
N ASP A 81 -19.38 -5.59 -4.04
CA ASP A 81 -20.69 -6.23 -4.16
C ASP A 81 -20.62 -7.76 -3.99
N ALA A 82 -19.60 -8.40 -4.58
CA ALA A 82 -19.43 -9.85 -4.48
C ALA A 82 -19.09 -10.31 -3.06
N THR A 83 -18.40 -9.48 -2.28
CA THR A 83 -17.99 -9.81 -0.91
C THR A 83 -18.89 -9.23 0.17
N GLY A 84 -19.75 -8.27 -0.18
CA GLY A 84 -20.52 -7.47 0.78
C GLY A 84 -19.64 -6.63 1.72
N SER A 85 -18.38 -6.40 1.37
CA SER A 85 -17.38 -5.79 2.25
C SER A 85 -16.78 -4.54 1.63
N VAL A 86 -16.57 -3.50 2.42
CA VAL A 86 -15.74 -2.33 2.07
C VAL A 86 -14.35 -2.42 2.72
N ALA A 87 -13.99 -3.56 3.32
CA ALA A 87 -12.73 -3.72 4.02
C ALA A 87 -11.55 -3.82 3.05
N CYS A 88 -10.49 -3.07 3.36
CA CYS A 88 -9.21 -3.10 2.70
C CYS A 88 -8.17 -3.74 3.64
N VAL A 89 -7.71 -4.94 3.30
CA VAL A 89 -6.76 -5.70 4.12
C VAL A 89 -5.34 -5.20 3.87
N GLY A 90 -4.73 -4.57 4.88
CA GLY A 90 -3.35 -4.11 4.84
C GLY A 90 -2.36 -5.25 5.03
N LEU A 91 -1.42 -5.38 4.08
CA LEU A 91 -0.36 -6.39 4.11
C LEU A 91 0.96 -5.69 4.45
N ASP A 92 1.08 -5.24 5.69
CA ASP A 92 2.20 -4.41 6.18
C ASP A 92 3.05 -5.21 7.19
N PRO A 93 3.82 -6.19 6.71
CA PRO A 93 4.53 -7.15 7.55
C PRO A 93 5.55 -6.46 8.45
N ARG A 94 5.68 -6.98 9.67
CA ARG A 94 6.71 -6.59 10.64
C ARG A 94 7.20 -7.84 11.36
N PRO A 95 8.51 -7.95 11.68
CA PRO A 95 9.03 -9.14 12.38
C PRO A 95 8.29 -9.42 13.69
N ALA A 96 7.93 -8.36 14.44
CA ALA A 96 7.20 -8.46 15.71
C ALA A 96 5.74 -8.96 15.57
N LEU A 97 5.18 -8.93 14.36
CA LEU A 97 3.80 -9.37 14.08
C LEU A 97 3.75 -10.73 13.37
N VAL A 98 4.89 -11.33 13.05
CA VAL A 98 4.94 -12.68 12.47
C VAL A 98 4.49 -13.70 13.51
N PRO A 99 3.51 -14.59 13.19
CA PRO A 99 3.09 -15.65 14.09
C PRO A 99 4.28 -16.53 14.52
N PRO A 100 4.41 -16.89 15.81
CA PRO A 100 5.55 -17.65 16.31
C PRO A 100 5.83 -18.95 15.54
N PRO A 101 4.83 -19.79 15.18
CA PRO A 101 5.09 -21.01 14.41
C PRO A 101 5.71 -20.74 13.04
N VAL A 102 5.33 -19.64 12.37
CA VAL A 102 5.87 -19.25 11.06
C VAL A 102 7.29 -18.72 11.21
N ARG A 103 7.51 -17.85 12.21
CA ARG A 103 8.83 -17.30 12.54
C ARG A 103 9.81 -18.42 12.87
N ASP A 104 9.45 -19.31 13.79
CA ASP A 104 10.33 -20.35 14.31
C ASP A 104 10.71 -21.35 13.21
N ALA A 105 9.77 -21.69 12.31
CA ALA A 105 10.05 -22.51 11.14
C ALA A 105 11.01 -21.86 10.13
N ALA A 106 10.93 -20.53 9.95
CA ALA A 106 11.85 -19.80 9.08
C ALA A 106 13.25 -19.66 9.71
N LEU A 107 13.31 -19.35 11.02
CA LEU A 107 14.56 -19.28 11.78
C LEU A 107 15.29 -20.63 11.79
N ALA A 108 14.57 -21.74 11.96
CA ALA A 108 15.17 -23.08 11.94
C ALA A 108 15.83 -23.40 10.59
N ARG A 109 15.30 -22.88 9.48
CA ARG A 109 15.83 -23.13 8.12
C ARG A 109 16.93 -22.16 7.69
N HIS A 110 16.83 -20.92 8.12
CA HIS A 110 17.64 -19.83 7.56
C HIS A 110 18.46 -19.05 8.60
N GLY A 111 18.36 -19.39 9.88
CA GLY A 111 18.89 -18.58 10.97
C GLY A 111 18.24 -17.20 11.03
N ASP A 112 18.76 -16.30 11.87
CA ASP A 112 18.29 -14.91 11.91
C ASP A 112 18.89 -14.11 10.73
N THR A 113 18.23 -14.20 9.58
CA THR A 113 18.69 -13.60 8.33
C THR A 113 17.54 -12.96 7.54
N VAL A 114 17.87 -12.12 6.56
CA VAL A 114 16.88 -11.55 5.63
C VAL A 114 16.08 -12.64 4.91
N ALA A 115 16.68 -13.81 4.63
CA ALA A 115 15.97 -14.94 4.03
C ALA A 115 14.88 -15.49 4.95
N ALA A 116 15.15 -15.60 6.26
CA ALA A 116 14.14 -16.01 7.23
C ALA A 116 12.97 -15.03 7.31
N VAL A 117 13.28 -13.72 7.35
CA VAL A 117 12.25 -12.68 7.39
C VAL A 117 11.41 -12.69 6.12
N ALA A 118 12.04 -12.75 4.94
CA ALA A 118 11.36 -12.78 3.66
C ALA A 118 10.43 -13.99 3.54
N GLU A 119 10.90 -15.17 3.93
CA GLU A 119 10.09 -16.38 3.91
C GLU A 119 8.91 -16.30 4.88
N ALA A 120 9.15 -15.84 6.12
CA ALA A 120 8.11 -15.70 7.12
C ALA A 120 7.05 -14.66 6.72
N PHE A 121 7.47 -13.55 6.09
CA PHE A 121 6.56 -12.53 5.55
C PHE A 121 5.70 -13.10 4.43
N LEU A 122 6.30 -13.81 3.47
CA LEU A 122 5.55 -14.42 2.38
C LEU A 122 4.55 -15.47 2.88
N ALA A 123 4.99 -16.34 3.80
CA ALA A 123 4.13 -17.36 4.39
C ALA A 123 2.95 -16.75 5.15
N THR A 124 3.20 -15.70 5.94
CA THR A 124 2.16 -14.99 6.69
C THR A 124 1.19 -14.27 5.75
N ASN A 125 1.70 -13.55 4.75
CA ASN A 125 0.88 -12.87 3.75
C ASN A 125 -0.03 -13.84 2.99
N ARG A 126 0.51 -14.97 2.53
CA ARG A 126 -0.29 -15.99 1.84
C ARG A 126 -1.39 -16.56 2.72
N GLY A 127 -1.07 -16.96 3.96
CA GLY A 127 -2.10 -17.49 4.84
C GLY A 127 -3.14 -16.46 5.28
N ILE A 128 -2.78 -15.16 5.38
CA ILE A 128 -3.78 -14.09 5.57
C ILE A 128 -4.65 -13.98 4.32
N LEU A 129 -4.05 -13.91 3.13
CA LEU A 129 -4.78 -13.81 1.86
C LEU A 129 -5.77 -14.98 1.67
N ASP A 130 -5.32 -16.21 1.91
CA ASP A 130 -6.16 -17.41 1.86
C ASP A 130 -7.31 -17.34 2.88
N ALA A 131 -7.02 -16.80 4.08
CA ALA A 131 -8.03 -16.62 5.11
C ALA A 131 -9.02 -15.50 4.82
N VAL A 132 -8.69 -14.49 4.00
CA VAL A 132 -9.59 -13.34 3.73
C VAL A 132 -10.22 -13.36 2.35
N ALA A 133 -9.84 -14.30 1.49
CA ALA A 133 -10.40 -14.46 0.16
C ALA A 133 -11.93 -14.55 0.19
N GLY A 134 -12.58 -13.79 -0.69
CA GLY A 134 -14.04 -13.69 -0.76
C GLY A 134 -14.70 -12.90 0.38
N ARG A 135 -13.94 -12.27 1.28
CA ARG A 135 -14.46 -11.55 2.46
C ARG A 135 -13.98 -10.10 2.59
N CYS A 136 -13.15 -9.63 1.67
CA CYS A 136 -12.67 -8.24 1.64
C CYS A 136 -12.75 -7.67 0.23
N ALA A 137 -12.93 -6.36 0.12
CA ALA A 137 -13.01 -5.66 -1.16
C ALA A 137 -11.68 -5.68 -1.92
N VAL A 138 -10.57 -5.53 -1.18
CA VAL A 138 -9.27 -5.17 -1.74
C VAL A 138 -8.17 -5.44 -0.71
N VAL A 139 -6.95 -5.68 -1.17
CA VAL A 139 -5.76 -5.72 -0.32
C VAL A 139 -4.82 -4.56 -0.63
N LYS A 140 -4.04 -4.13 0.37
CA LYS A 140 -3.14 -2.99 0.25
C LYS A 140 -1.77 -3.27 0.90
N PRO A 141 -0.79 -3.81 0.17
CA PRO A 141 0.58 -3.89 0.66
C PRO A 141 1.24 -2.50 0.76
N GLN A 142 1.80 -2.16 1.92
CA GLN A 142 2.66 -0.99 2.12
C GLN A 142 4.09 -1.28 1.66
N VAL A 143 4.50 -0.66 0.55
CA VAL A 143 5.77 -0.97 -0.13
C VAL A 143 7.00 -0.78 0.78
N ALA A 144 6.97 0.20 1.68
CA ALA A 144 8.07 0.47 2.61
C ALA A 144 8.40 -0.73 3.53
N CYS A 145 7.41 -1.56 3.89
CA CYS A 145 7.62 -2.76 4.70
C CYS A 145 8.49 -3.81 3.98
N TYR A 146 8.52 -3.76 2.65
CA TYR A 146 9.25 -4.69 1.79
C TYR A 146 10.58 -4.09 1.34
N GLU A 147 10.61 -2.81 0.96
CA GLU A 147 11.83 -2.10 0.55
C GLU A 147 12.94 -2.17 1.62
N ALA A 148 12.57 -2.17 2.91
CA ALA A 148 13.49 -2.32 4.03
C ALA A 148 14.38 -3.59 3.98
N TYR A 149 13.97 -4.60 3.22
CA TYR A 149 14.67 -5.89 3.06
C TYR A 149 15.31 -6.07 1.68
N GLY A 150 15.47 -4.97 0.92
CA GLY A 150 16.11 -4.96 -0.39
C GLY A 150 15.42 -5.86 -1.42
N SER A 151 16.18 -6.52 -2.28
CA SER A 151 15.62 -7.35 -3.35
C SER A 151 14.79 -8.52 -2.83
N ALA A 152 15.17 -9.12 -1.69
CA ALA A 152 14.39 -10.20 -1.09
C ALA A 152 13.00 -9.72 -0.65
N GLY A 153 12.90 -8.52 -0.08
CA GLY A 153 11.61 -7.93 0.25
C GLY A 153 10.77 -7.61 -0.98
N TRP A 154 11.40 -7.09 -2.03
CA TRP A 154 10.72 -6.85 -3.31
C TRP A 154 10.19 -8.14 -3.95
N ASP A 155 10.96 -9.23 -3.91
CA ASP A 155 10.53 -10.55 -4.36
C ASP A 155 9.30 -11.04 -3.57
N VAL A 156 9.28 -10.82 -2.25
CA VAL A 156 8.13 -11.13 -1.39
C VAL A 156 6.91 -10.28 -1.74
N LEU A 157 7.09 -8.98 -2.00
CA LEU A 157 6.00 -8.10 -2.43
C LEU A 157 5.39 -8.59 -3.74
N ALA A 158 6.23 -8.86 -4.75
CA ALA A 158 5.78 -9.38 -6.04
C ALA A 158 5.03 -10.71 -5.90
N ALA A 159 5.55 -11.65 -5.11
CA ALA A 159 4.90 -12.93 -4.85
C ALA A 159 3.59 -12.79 -4.05
N THR A 160 3.51 -11.81 -3.15
CA THR A 160 2.29 -11.50 -2.38
C THR A 160 1.20 -10.93 -3.29
N VAL A 161 1.54 -9.96 -4.14
CA VAL A 161 0.61 -9.37 -5.12
C VAL A 161 0.14 -10.43 -6.12
N ALA A 162 1.04 -11.26 -6.64
CA ALA A 162 0.67 -12.37 -7.52
C ALA A 162 -0.32 -13.35 -6.87
N HIS A 163 -0.13 -13.65 -5.58
CA HIS A 163 -1.04 -14.52 -4.82
C HIS A 163 -2.43 -13.88 -4.64
N ALA A 164 -2.49 -12.59 -4.28
CA ALA A 164 -3.76 -11.86 -4.16
C ALA A 164 -4.54 -11.85 -5.48
N ARG A 165 -3.84 -11.62 -6.60
CA ARG A 165 -4.44 -11.66 -7.95
C ARG A 165 -4.95 -13.04 -8.32
N ALA A 166 -4.22 -14.11 -7.96
CA ALA A 166 -4.66 -15.49 -8.19
C ALA A 166 -5.95 -15.82 -7.43
N LEU A 167 -6.18 -15.18 -6.28
CA LEU A 167 -7.42 -15.26 -5.50
C LEU A 167 -8.53 -14.31 -6.00
N GLY A 168 -8.27 -13.53 -7.06
CA GLY A 168 -9.22 -12.56 -7.62
C GLY A 168 -9.43 -11.32 -6.76
N ILE A 169 -8.52 -11.02 -5.82
CA ILE A 169 -8.64 -9.88 -4.92
C ILE A 169 -7.95 -8.66 -5.57
N PRO A 170 -8.64 -7.52 -5.74
CA PRO A 170 -8.02 -6.28 -6.20
C PRO A 170 -6.87 -5.83 -5.30
N VAL A 171 -5.88 -5.14 -5.87
CA VAL A 171 -4.65 -4.73 -5.16
C VAL A 171 -4.39 -3.23 -5.26
N ILE A 172 -4.21 -2.58 -4.11
CA ILE A 172 -3.70 -1.21 -3.99
C ILE A 172 -2.23 -1.25 -3.56
N VAL A 173 -1.31 -0.89 -4.43
CA VAL A 173 0.11 -0.75 -4.08
C VAL A 173 0.33 0.58 -3.38
N ASP A 174 0.49 0.55 -2.05
CA ASP A 174 0.63 1.75 -1.25
C ASP A 174 2.09 2.23 -1.20
N GLY A 175 2.52 2.93 -2.25
CA GLY A 175 3.89 3.44 -2.44
C GLY A 175 4.07 4.94 -2.24
N LYS A 176 2.99 5.73 -2.19
CA LYS A 176 2.96 7.20 -2.02
C LYS A 176 3.97 7.91 -2.94
N ARG A 177 4.04 7.47 -4.21
CA ARG A 177 5.04 7.96 -5.18
C ARG A 177 4.84 9.45 -5.45
N ASN A 178 5.93 10.17 -5.68
CA ASN A 178 5.96 11.64 -5.72
C ASN A 178 7.16 12.13 -6.54
N ASP A 179 7.09 11.98 -7.85
CA ASP A 179 8.10 12.47 -8.78
C ASP A 179 7.40 13.01 -10.03
N ILE A 180 8.13 13.52 -11.01
CA ILE A 180 7.56 14.11 -12.24
C ILE A 180 8.12 13.47 -13.51
N GLY A 181 7.41 13.65 -14.61
CA GLY A 181 7.87 13.26 -15.95
C GLY A 181 8.32 11.80 -16.02
N SER A 182 9.49 11.57 -16.60
CA SER A 182 10.00 10.20 -16.84
C SER A 182 10.24 9.41 -15.55
N THR A 183 10.55 10.04 -14.41
CA THR A 183 10.71 9.30 -13.15
C THR A 183 9.37 8.77 -12.66
N ALA A 184 8.29 9.55 -12.78
CA ALA A 184 6.95 9.09 -12.47
C ALA A 184 6.51 7.93 -13.39
N GLU A 185 6.90 7.95 -14.67
CA GLU A 185 6.67 6.84 -15.60
C GLU A 185 7.36 5.55 -15.15
N HIS A 186 8.58 5.61 -14.61
CA HIS A 186 9.24 4.42 -14.04
C HIS A 186 8.47 3.86 -12.84
N TYR A 187 7.89 4.73 -11.99
CA TYR A 187 7.04 4.28 -10.91
C TYR A 187 5.73 3.66 -11.41
N ARG A 188 5.12 4.22 -12.46
CA ARG A 188 3.95 3.62 -13.13
C ARG A 188 4.31 2.22 -13.66
N ASP A 189 5.43 2.10 -14.37
CA ASP A 189 5.86 0.82 -14.96
C ASP A 189 6.19 -0.22 -13.90
N ALA A 190 6.73 0.19 -12.76
CA ALA A 190 6.97 -0.71 -11.64
C ALA A 190 5.67 -1.29 -11.04
N VAL A 191 4.55 -0.57 -11.10
CA VAL A 191 3.28 -0.99 -10.49
C VAL A 191 2.33 -1.65 -11.49
N PHE A 192 2.07 -0.97 -12.61
CA PHE A 192 1.05 -1.33 -13.60
C PHE A 192 1.64 -1.92 -14.88
N GLY A 193 2.72 -1.29 -15.35
CA GLY A 193 3.30 -1.53 -16.66
C GLY A 193 4.38 -2.58 -16.64
N GLY A 194 5.22 -2.57 -17.67
CA GLY A 194 6.41 -3.38 -17.71
C GLY A 194 7.58 -2.58 -18.23
N ALA A 195 8.70 -2.59 -17.49
CA ALA A 195 9.85 -1.75 -17.81
C ALA A 195 10.39 -2.09 -19.21
N PRO A 196 10.69 -1.09 -20.06
CA PRO A 196 11.14 -1.32 -21.41
C PRO A 196 12.58 -1.85 -21.45
N GLY A 197 12.85 -2.72 -22.42
CA GLY A 197 14.20 -3.12 -22.80
C GLY A 197 14.79 -2.19 -23.86
N PHE A 198 15.97 -2.54 -24.39
CA PHE A 198 16.66 -1.72 -25.41
C PHE A 198 15.88 -1.55 -26.72
N SER A 199 14.90 -2.40 -27.00
CA SER A 199 14.00 -2.27 -28.16
C SER A 199 12.76 -1.41 -27.89
N GLY A 200 12.58 -0.92 -26.66
CA GLY A 200 11.35 -0.25 -26.20
C GLY A 200 10.22 -1.20 -25.81
N ALA A 201 10.33 -2.50 -26.10
CA ALA A 201 9.35 -3.50 -25.67
C ALA A 201 9.51 -3.79 -24.17
N ALA A 202 8.41 -4.05 -23.46
CA ALA A 202 8.45 -4.47 -22.06
C ALA A 202 9.25 -5.77 -21.90
N VAL A 203 10.22 -5.78 -20.97
CA VAL A 203 11.08 -6.95 -20.66
C VAL A 203 10.96 -7.41 -19.21
N ALA A 204 10.22 -6.67 -18.39
CA ALA A 204 9.88 -7.04 -17.03
C ALA A 204 8.43 -6.65 -16.79
N ASP A 205 7.66 -7.51 -16.13
CA ASP A 205 6.32 -7.14 -15.66
C ASP A 205 6.42 -6.27 -14.41
N GLY A 206 5.48 -5.36 -14.23
CA GLY A 206 5.26 -4.65 -12.98
C GLY A 206 4.67 -5.56 -11.92
N LEU A 207 4.41 -4.99 -10.74
CA LEU A 207 3.79 -5.73 -9.63
C LEU A 207 2.41 -6.30 -9.98
N GLY A 208 1.69 -5.65 -10.89
CA GLY A 208 0.32 -6.01 -11.24
C GLY A 208 -0.71 -5.42 -10.26
N GLY A 209 -0.43 -4.24 -9.73
CA GLY A 209 -1.40 -3.50 -8.93
C GLY A 209 -2.59 -3.04 -9.79
N ASP A 210 -3.77 -2.95 -9.19
CA ASP A 210 -4.92 -2.27 -9.80
C ASP A 210 -4.85 -0.77 -9.53
N TRP A 211 -4.38 -0.41 -8.33
CA TRP A 211 -4.25 0.97 -7.87
C TRP A 211 -2.86 1.26 -7.30
N VAL A 212 -2.47 2.53 -7.28
CA VAL A 212 -1.27 3.01 -6.57
C VAL A 212 -1.59 4.26 -5.73
N THR A 213 -0.99 4.39 -4.55
CA THR A 213 -1.05 5.66 -3.82
C THR A 213 0.02 6.64 -4.31
N VAL A 214 -0.37 7.91 -4.47
CA VAL A 214 0.52 8.99 -4.94
C VAL A 214 0.39 10.22 -4.04
N ASN A 215 1.46 11.00 -3.91
CA ASN A 215 1.38 12.33 -3.33
C ASN A 215 1.19 13.36 -4.45
N ALA A 216 0.12 14.14 -4.38
CA ALA A 216 -0.25 15.10 -5.42
C ALA A 216 0.39 16.48 -5.23
N TYR A 217 1.35 16.62 -4.31
CA TYR A 217 1.99 17.89 -3.98
C TYR A 217 2.66 18.58 -5.18
N LEU A 218 3.23 17.80 -6.11
CA LEU A 218 3.88 18.31 -7.32
C LEU A 218 2.90 18.69 -8.43
N GLY A 219 1.59 18.58 -8.19
CA GLY A 219 0.54 18.88 -9.17
C GLY A 219 0.34 17.78 -10.21
N SER A 220 -0.26 18.14 -11.35
CA SER A 220 -0.59 17.23 -12.45
C SER A 220 0.59 16.39 -12.92
N ASP A 221 1.77 17.00 -13.04
CA ASP A 221 2.98 16.34 -13.57
C ASP A 221 3.40 15.09 -12.77
N GLY A 222 3.01 15.01 -11.49
CA GLY A 222 3.29 13.86 -10.64
C GLY A 222 2.16 12.83 -10.55
N VAL A 223 0.99 13.11 -11.11
CA VAL A 223 -0.19 12.23 -11.05
C VAL A 223 -0.58 11.72 -12.44
N GLU A 224 -0.60 12.59 -13.45
CA GLU A 224 -0.98 12.27 -14.83
C GLU A 224 -0.23 11.07 -15.42
N PRO A 225 1.07 10.83 -15.15
CA PRO A 225 1.76 9.65 -15.65
C PRO A 225 1.10 8.33 -15.24
N PHE A 226 0.37 8.29 -14.12
CA PHE A 226 -0.33 7.09 -13.64
C PHE A 226 -1.76 6.97 -14.16
N LEU A 227 -2.28 8.00 -14.81
CA LEU A 227 -3.66 8.06 -15.27
C LEU A 227 -3.78 7.57 -16.71
N ASP A 228 -4.83 6.82 -16.99
CA ASP A 228 -5.22 6.44 -18.35
C ASP A 228 -6.71 6.73 -18.56
N ASP A 229 -7.08 7.14 -19.78
CA ASP A 229 -8.47 7.55 -20.08
C ASP A 229 -9.45 6.37 -20.09
N ALA A 230 -8.95 5.14 -20.28
CA ALA A 230 -9.76 3.94 -20.18
C ALA A 230 -10.04 3.52 -18.72
N GLY A 231 -9.34 4.12 -17.76
CA GLY A 231 -9.35 3.75 -16.35
C GLY A 231 -8.96 2.29 -16.13
N ALA A 232 -7.99 1.76 -16.89
CA ALA A 232 -7.51 0.39 -16.71
C ALA A 232 -6.83 0.20 -15.34
N HIS A 233 -6.18 1.25 -14.86
CA HIS A 233 -5.59 1.38 -13.53
C HIS A 233 -6.06 2.65 -12.84
N GLY A 234 -5.84 2.75 -11.53
CA GLY A 234 -6.27 3.91 -10.75
C GLY A 234 -5.23 4.42 -9.77
N VAL A 235 -5.46 5.62 -9.27
CA VAL A 235 -4.61 6.23 -8.24
C VAL A 235 -5.41 6.55 -6.99
N PHE A 236 -4.75 6.59 -5.84
CA PHE A 236 -5.27 7.21 -4.63
C PHE A 236 -4.32 8.37 -4.23
N ALA A 237 -4.75 9.60 -4.50
CA ALA A 237 -3.98 10.79 -4.14
C ALA A 237 -4.10 11.09 -2.64
N LEU A 238 -3.00 11.46 -1.99
CA LEU A 238 -3.05 11.93 -0.59
C LEU A 238 -3.77 13.28 -0.51
N VAL A 239 -4.95 13.30 0.12
CA VAL A 239 -5.75 14.53 0.30
C VAL A 239 -5.71 14.99 1.75
N ARG A 240 -6.21 14.15 2.68
CA ARG A 240 -6.20 14.44 4.11
C ARG A 240 -5.82 13.19 4.89
N THR A 241 -4.59 13.09 5.37
CA THR A 241 -4.08 11.89 6.05
C THR A 241 -4.37 11.89 7.55
N SER A 242 -4.33 10.73 8.19
CA SER A 242 -4.74 10.53 9.60
C SER A 242 -3.65 10.81 10.65
N ASN A 243 -2.41 11.11 10.24
CA ASN A 243 -1.30 11.34 11.16
C ASN A 243 -1.45 12.68 11.93
N PRO A 244 -0.94 12.80 13.17
CA PRO A 244 -1.09 14.02 13.98
C PRO A 244 -0.57 15.30 13.30
N SER A 245 0.60 15.24 12.68
CA SER A 245 1.24 16.38 11.99
C SER A 245 0.68 16.70 10.61
N SER A 246 -0.42 16.07 10.19
CA SER A 246 -1.04 16.34 8.89
C SER A 246 -1.48 17.80 8.74
N ALA A 247 -1.93 18.41 9.84
CA ALA A 247 -2.37 19.80 9.90
C ALA A 247 -1.26 20.82 9.54
N ASP A 248 0.01 20.46 9.71
CA ASP A 248 1.17 21.33 9.43
C ASP A 248 1.16 21.87 7.99
N LEU A 249 0.63 21.09 7.05
CA LEU A 249 0.50 21.47 5.65
C LEU A 249 -0.94 21.38 5.14
N GLN A 250 -1.67 20.31 5.47
CA GLN A 250 -2.94 20.01 4.83
C GLN A 250 -4.05 20.97 5.25
N ASP A 251 -3.96 21.53 6.46
CA ASP A 251 -4.92 22.50 6.99
C ASP A 251 -4.47 23.96 6.77
N VAL A 252 -3.30 24.19 6.14
CA VAL A 252 -2.85 25.54 5.78
C VAL A 252 -3.81 26.15 4.78
N VAL A 253 -4.31 27.35 5.10
CA VAL A 253 -5.24 28.09 4.24
C VAL A 253 -4.48 28.85 3.15
N ALA A 254 -4.81 28.57 1.89
CA ALA A 254 -4.32 29.24 0.70
C ALA A 254 -5.51 29.89 -0.03
N GLY A 255 -5.74 31.18 0.24
CA GLY A 255 -6.95 31.88 -0.20
C GLY A 255 -8.14 31.53 0.70
N GLU A 256 -9.21 31.00 0.11
CA GLU A 256 -10.44 30.61 0.84
C GLU A 256 -10.49 29.12 1.20
N ARG A 257 -9.45 28.35 0.81
CA ARG A 257 -9.42 26.90 0.92
C ARG A 257 -8.14 26.44 1.59
N SER A 258 -8.24 25.33 2.30
CA SER A 258 -7.07 24.59 2.78
C SER A 258 -6.31 23.94 1.62
N VAL A 259 -5.03 23.59 1.83
CA VAL A 259 -4.26 22.79 0.87
C VAL A 259 -4.97 21.46 0.56
N ALA A 260 -5.55 20.79 1.56
CA ALA A 260 -6.31 19.56 1.37
C ALA A 260 -7.49 19.76 0.40
N GLU A 261 -8.24 20.85 0.53
CA GLU A 261 -9.37 21.16 -0.37
C GLU A 261 -8.91 21.49 -1.78
N HIS A 262 -7.77 22.17 -1.96
CA HIS A 262 -7.18 22.38 -3.28
C HIS A 262 -6.81 21.06 -3.95
N VAL A 263 -6.21 20.12 -3.22
CA VAL A 263 -5.90 18.79 -3.74
C VAL A 263 -7.18 18.02 -4.05
N ALA A 264 -8.22 18.12 -3.20
CA ALA A 264 -9.52 17.50 -3.45
C ALA A 264 -10.16 17.97 -4.75
N ASP A 265 -10.08 19.27 -5.05
CA ASP A 265 -10.59 19.84 -6.31
C ASP A 265 -9.85 19.28 -7.53
N ARG A 266 -8.52 19.10 -7.41
CA ARG A 266 -7.73 18.46 -8.47
C ARG A 266 -8.09 17.00 -8.67
N VAL A 267 -8.28 16.25 -7.58
CA VAL A 267 -8.74 14.86 -7.63
C VAL A 267 -10.09 14.74 -8.33
N ALA A 268 -11.05 15.61 -7.98
CA ALA A 268 -12.35 15.64 -8.66
C ALA A 268 -12.19 15.92 -10.16
N ALA A 269 -11.44 16.97 -10.52
CA ALA A 269 -11.20 17.35 -11.91
C ALA A 269 -10.52 16.25 -12.74
N TRP A 270 -9.48 15.60 -12.21
CA TRP A 270 -8.81 14.49 -12.90
C TRP A 270 -9.71 13.26 -13.09
N GLY A 271 -10.70 13.09 -12.20
CA GLY A 271 -11.67 12.01 -12.26
C GLY A 271 -12.82 12.22 -13.25
N GLU A 272 -13.13 13.46 -13.67
CA GLU A 272 -14.30 13.78 -14.51
C GLU A 272 -14.38 12.95 -15.78
N THR A 273 -13.25 12.79 -16.48
CA THR A 273 -13.16 12.05 -17.74
C THR A 273 -12.86 10.56 -17.56
N ARG A 274 -12.71 10.08 -16.32
CA ARG A 274 -12.24 8.72 -15.96
C ARG A 274 -13.23 8.02 -15.05
N ARG A 275 -14.50 8.10 -15.44
CA ARG A 275 -15.63 7.54 -14.70
C ARG A 275 -16.03 6.20 -15.27
N GLY A 276 -16.13 5.19 -14.40
CA GLY A 276 -16.66 3.87 -14.73
C GLY A 276 -18.18 3.83 -14.75
N THR A 277 -18.73 2.68 -15.15
CA THR A 277 -20.18 2.44 -15.18
C THR A 277 -20.83 2.39 -13.79
N SER A 278 -20.05 2.12 -12.74
CA SER A 278 -20.45 2.25 -11.33
C SER A 278 -20.70 3.70 -10.89
N GLY A 279 -20.34 4.67 -11.74
CA GLY A 279 -20.34 6.08 -11.40
C GLY A 279 -19.12 6.53 -10.61
N LEU A 280 -18.25 5.61 -10.17
CA LEU A 280 -17.00 5.93 -9.48
C LEU A 280 -15.85 6.18 -10.47
N THR A 281 -14.87 6.99 -10.07
CA THR A 281 -13.72 7.37 -10.92
C THR A 281 -12.47 6.55 -10.63
N ALA A 282 -11.56 6.48 -11.61
CA ALA A 282 -10.22 5.89 -11.45
C ALA A 282 -9.25 6.77 -10.63
N VAL A 283 -9.69 7.95 -10.21
CA VAL A 283 -8.92 8.88 -9.36
C VAL A 283 -9.55 8.92 -7.97
N GLY A 284 -9.01 8.10 -7.08
CA GLY A 284 -9.36 8.01 -5.67
C GLY A 284 -8.61 9.03 -4.80
N ALA A 285 -9.07 9.16 -3.56
CA ALA A 285 -8.47 10.01 -2.53
C ALA A 285 -8.14 9.20 -1.27
N VAL A 286 -6.99 9.48 -0.65
CA VAL A 286 -6.70 9.04 0.71
C VAL A 286 -7.24 10.08 1.69
N VAL A 287 -8.26 9.69 2.45
CA VAL A 287 -8.95 10.54 3.43
C VAL A 287 -9.02 9.78 4.75
N GLY A 288 -8.33 10.26 5.79
CA GLY A 288 -8.22 9.59 7.09
C GLY A 288 -9.52 9.60 7.89
N ALA A 289 -9.70 8.58 8.72
CA ALA A 289 -10.89 8.42 9.57
C ALA A 289 -10.95 9.41 10.75
N THR A 290 -9.89 10.18 11.05
CA THR A 290 -9.77 10.93 12.30
C THR A 290 -10.67 12.18 12.39
N TRP A 291 -11.19 12.67 11.26
CA TRP A 291 -11.94 13.93 11.19
C TRP A 291 -13.24 13.78 10.38
N PRO A 292 -14.32 13.25 11.01
CA PRO A 292 -15.58 12.95 10.31
C PRO A 292 -16.20 14.13 9.55
N GLU A 293 -16.20 15.33 10.14
CA GLU A 293 -16.75 16.52 9.47
C GLU A 293 -15.93 16.93 8.24
N GLN A 294 -14.60 16.85 8.32
CA GLN A 294 -13.74 17.09 7.16
C GLN A 294 -13.97 16.03 6.08
N ALA A 295 -14.15 14.76 6.45
CA ALA A 295 -14.44 13.70 5.50
C ALA A 295 -15.78 13.95 4.75
N ARG A 296 -16.82 14.45 5.44
CA ARG A 296 -18.09 14.85 4.81
C ARG A 296 -17.93 16.05 3.87
N ALA A 297 -17.21 17.09 4.30
CA ALA A 297 -16.92 18.25 3.46
C ALA A 297 -16.15 17.84 2.19
N LEU A 298 -15.12 17.00 2.34
CA LEU A 298 -14.34 16.46 1.22
C LEU A 298 -15.18 15.58 0.30
N ARG A 299 -16.12 14.79 0.83
CA ARG A 299 -17.08 14.01 0.02
C ARG A 299 -17.94 14.93 -0.85
N ALA A 300 -18.44 16.04 -0.32
CA ALA A 300 -19.23 16.99 -1.09
C ALA A 300 -18.45 17.58 -2.29
N ARG A 301 -17.12 17.75 -2.14
CA ARG A 301 -16.24 18.21 -3.22
C ARG A 301 -15.86 17.11 -4.21
N MET A 302 -15.82 15.87 -3.75
CA MET A 302 -15.40 14.69 -4.52
C MET A 302 -16.51 13.62 -4.53
N PRO A 303 -17.69 13.89 -5.12
CA PRO A 303 -18.88 13.04 -4.97
C PRO A 303 -18.72 11.63 -5.56
N ASP A 304 -17.80 11.47 -6.51
CA ASP A 304 -17.64 10.25 -7.31
C ASP A 304 -16.29 9.56 -7.13
N THR A 305 -15.44 10.13 -6.28
CA THR A 305 -14.11 9.63 -5.96
C THR A 305 -14.20 8.47 -4.95
N VAL A 306 -13.44 7.41 -5.16
CA VAL A 306 -13.29 6.36 -4.13
C VAL A 306 -12.41 6.89 -3.00
N PHE A 307 -12.89 6.82 -1.76
CA PHE A 307 -12.06 7.15 -0.59
C PHE A 307 -11.36 5.91 -0.06
N LEU A 308 -10.03 5.91 -0.07
CA LEU A 308 -9.23 4.99 0.72
C LEU A 308 -9.08 5.57 2.12
N VAL A 309 -9.69 4.94 3.11
CA VAL A 309 -9.75 5.43 4.49
C VAL A 309 -8.77 4.65 5.38
N PRO A 310 -7.55 5.17 5.63
CA PRO A 310 -6.65 4.58 6.60
C PRO A 310 -7.08 4.91 8.04
N GLY A 311 -6.70 4.03 8.96
CA GLY A 311 -6.71 4.34 10.40
C GLY A 311 -7.82 3.70 11.23
N PHE A 312 -8.61 2.79 10.66
CA PHE A 312 -9.58 2.02 11.44
C PHE A 312 -8.89 1.17 12.53
N GLY A 313 -9.40 1.26 13.76
CA GLY A 313 -8.89 0.54 14.94
C GLY A 313 -7.57 1.10 15.48
N ALA A 314 -6.47 0.90 14.77
CA ALA A 314 -5.13 1.13 15.32
C ALA A 314 -4.70 2.61 15.41
N GLN A 315 -5.49 3.53 14.85
CA GLN A 315 -5.32 4.99 14.98
C GLN A 315 -6.51 5.65 15.67
N GLY A 316 -7.36 4.88 16.34
CA GLY A 316 -8.46 5.37 17.17
C GLY A 316 -9.75 5.71 16.43
N GLY A 317 -9.81 5.57 15.10
CA GLY A 317 -11.03 5.78 14.34
C GLY A 317 -12.05 4.65 14.56
N THR A 318 -13.28 5.01 14.90
CA THR A 318 -14.41 4.07 15.01
C THR A 318 -14.93 3.69 13.61
N ALA A 319 -15.83 2.69 13.54
CA ALA A 319 -16.49 2.36 12.28
C ALA A 319 -17.32 3.52 11.73
N VAL A 320 -18.00 4.27 12.61
CA VAL A 320 -18.79 5.45 12.25
C VAL A 320 -17.90 6.54 11.65
N ASP A 321 -16.75 6.81 12.27
CA ASP A 321 -15.80 7.80 11.76
C ASP A 321 -15.21 7.37 10.40
N ALA A 322 -14.90 6.08 10.27
CA ALA A 322 -14.32 5.52 9.05
C ALA A 322 -15.26 5.58 7.85
N VAL A 323 -16.57 5.59 8.07
CA VAL A 323 -17.59 5.69 7.00
C VAL A 323 -18.22 7.07 6.89
N ALA A 324 -17.73 8.06 7.63
CA ALA A 324 -18.28 9.42 7.62
C ALA A 324 -18.25 10.06 6.22
N GLY A 325 -17.22 9.75 5.43
CA GLY A 325 -17.08 10.19 4.04
C GLY A 325 -17.79 9.32 2.99
N ARG A 326 -18.80 8.52 3.37
CA ARG A 326 -19.60 7.73 2.41
C ARG A 326 -20.44 8.63 1.49
N ARG A 327 -20.79 8.13 0.31
CA ARG A 327 -21.74 8.81 -0.58
C ARG A 327 -23.18 8.74 -0.01
N PRO A 328 -23.97 9.83 -0.07
CA PRO A 328 -25.36 9.83 0.36
C PRO A 328 -26.23 8.84 -0.43
N GLY A 329 -27.29 8.31 0.20
CA GLY A 329 -28.32 7.52 -0.49
C GLY A 329 -27.87 6.13 -0.96
N SER A 330 -26.88 5.51 -0.30
CA SER A 330 -26.33 4.22 -0.72
C SER A 330 -27.15 3.04 -0.17
N GLY A 331 -27.73 2.24 -1.08
CA GLY A 331 -28.37 0.95 -0.74
C GLY A 331 -27.47 -0.28 -0.93
N ALA A 332 -26.49 -0.22 -1.85
CA ALA A 332 -25.46 -1.25 -2.03
C ALA A 332 -24.14 -0.79 -1.41
N ALA A 333 -23.33 -1.72 -0.88
CA ALA A 333 -22.05 -1.40 -0.25
C ALA A 333 -21.08 -0.68 -1.21
N SER A 334 -21.07 -1.04 -2.49
CA SER A 334 -20.24 -0.39 -3.51
C SER A 334 -20.63 1.08 -3.75
N ALA A 335 -21.91 1.41 -3.55
CA ALA A 335 -22.41 2.78 -3.69
C ALA A 335 -21.85 3.72 -2.60
N ALA A 336 -21.31 3.21 -1.49
CA ALA A 336 -20.71 4.02 -0.44
C ALA A 336 -19.46 4.80 -0.92
N GLY A 337 -18.79 4.35 -1.99
CA GLY A 337 -17.66 5.05 -2.59
C GLY A 337 -16.42 5.12 -1.70
N LEU A 338 -16.20 4.11 -0.85
CA LEU A 338 -15.03 4.04 0.03
C LEU A 338 -14.56 2.60 0.25
N VAL A 339 -13.29 2.47 0.65
CA VAL A 339 -12.72 1.26 1.25
C VAL A 339 -11.96 1.64 2.52
N VAL A 340 -12.15 0.86 3.59
CA VAL A 340 -11.58 1.15 4.91
C VAL A 340 -10.41 0.23 5.17
N ASN A 341 -9.22 0.79 5.38
CA ASN A 341 -8.02 -0.01 5.59
C ASN A 341 -7.81 -0.37 7.06
N SER A 342 -7.55 -1.66 7.29
CA SER A 342 -7.00 -2.17 8.54
C SER A 342 -5.81 -3.07 8.25
N SER A 343 -4.75 -2.96 9.05
CA SER A 343 -3.48 -3.65 8.83
C SER A 343 -3.06 -4.40 10.09
N ARG A 344 -2.56 -3.67 11.10
CA ARG A 344 -2.12 -4.22 12.39
C ARG A 344 -3.16 -5.13 13.05
N GLU A 345 -4.43 -4.74 13.01
CA GLU A 345 -5.49 -5.51 13.68
C GLU A 345 -5.74 -6.86 13.04
N LEU A 346 -5.46 -7.01 11.73
CA LEU A 346 -5.58 -8.27 11.00
C LEU A 346 -4.30 -9.09 11.08
N TRP A 347 -3.16 -8.46 10.76
CA TRP A 347 -1.84 -9.11 10.75
C TRP A 347 -1.43 -9.60 12.15
N GLY A 348 -1.71 -8.81 13.18
CA GLY A 348 -1.43 -9.12 14.58
C GLY A 348 -2.61 -9.76 15.33
N ALA A 349 -3.69 -10.14 14.65
CA ALA A 349 -4.91 -10.65 15.31
C ALA A 349 -4.62 -11.85 16.25
N TRP A 350 -3.67 -12.70 15.87
CA TRP A 350 -3.25 -13.87 16.63
C TRP A 350 -2.72 -13.53 18.03
N GLN A 351 -2.22 -12.31 18.27
CA GLN A 351 -1.71 -11.89 19.57
C GLN A 351 -2.82 -11.78 20.63
N ARG A 352 -4.08 -11.68 20.18
CA ARG A 352 -5.27 -11.66 21.04
C ARG A 352 -6.03 -12.98 21.03
N ALA A 353 -5.56 -13.96 20.26
CA ALA A 353 -6.17 -15.28 20.20
C ALA A 353 -5.54 -16.21 21.25
N ASP A 354 -6.32 -17.15 21.77
CA ASP A 354 -5.85 -18.12 22.75
C ASP A 354 -4.75 -19.06 22.20
N ALA A 355 -4.66 -19.17 20.87
CA ALA A 355 -3.87 -20.17 20.16
C ALA A 355 -3.12 -19.52 18.97
N PRO A 356 -1.83 -19.14 19.11
CA PRO A 356 -1.05 -18.48 18.05
C PRO A 356 -0.83 -19.31 16.79
N ASP A 357 -1.00 -20.63 16.86
CA ASP A 357 -1.01 -21.57 15.74
C ASP A 357 -2.25 -21.41 14.85
N ARG A 358 -3.34 -20.85 15.40
CA ARG A 358 -4.58 -20.54 14.66
C ARG A 358 -4.61 -19.11 14.12
N TRP A 359 -3.44 -18.57 13.77
CA TRP A 359 -3.30 -17.17 13.35
C TRP A 359 -4.11 -16.81 12.10
N GLN A 360 -4.28 -17.73 11.14
CA GLN A 360 -5.16 -17.51 9.98
C GLN A 360 -6.62 -17.34 10.41
N ALA A 361 -7.09 -18.18 11.34
CA ALA A 361 -8.45 -18.09 11.87
C ALA A 361 -8.65 -16.80 12.68
N ALA A 362 -7.61 -16.34 13.40
CA ALA A 362 -7.63 -15.06 14.09
C ALA A 362 -7.76 -13.88 13.10
N ALA A 363 -7.01 -13.89 11.99
CA ALA A 363 -7.11 -12.89 10.94
C ALA A 363 -8.50 -12.86 10.29
N ALA A 364 -9.06 -14.04 9.96
CA ALA A 364 -10.42 -14.15 9.43
C ALA A 364 -11.47 -13.60 10.43
N THR A 365 -11.37 -13.98 11.70
CA THR A 365 -12.28 -13.49 12.75
C THR A 365 -12.20 -11.97 12.91
N ALA A 366 -11.00 -11.40 12.86
CA ALA A 366 -10.79 -9.96 12.92
C ALA A 366 -11.39 -9.24 11.70
N LEU A 367 -11.31 -9.83 10.50
CA LEU A 367 -11.97 -9.30 9.31
C LEU A 367 -13.50 -9.39 9.43
N ASP A 368 -14.04 -10.51 9.90
CA ASP A 368 -15.48 -10.66 10.09
C ASP A 368 -16.03 -9.63 11.10
N ALA A 369 -15.27 -9.35 12.16
CA ALA A 369 -15.60 -8.29 13.12
C ALA A 369 -15.56 -6.89 12.48
N MET A 370 -14.55 -6.61 11.66
CA MET A 370 -14.45 -5.35 10.91
C MET A 370 -15.62 -5.19 9.93
N ASN A 371 -15.98 -6.23 9.18
CA ASN A 371 -17.10 -6.21 8.25
C ASN A 371 -18.43 -5.94 8.95
N ARG A 372 -18.68 -6.59 10.10
CA ARG A 372 -19.89 -6.30 10.90
C ARG A 372 -19.94 -4.85 11.35
N ALA A 373 -18.86 -4.35 11.96
CA ALA A 373 -18.83 -2.99 12.46
C ALA A 373 -19.01 -1.94 11.35
N LEU A 374 -18.38 -2.15 10.19
CA LEU A 374 -18.52 -1.25 9.05
C LEU A 374 -19.91 -1.34 8.40
N GLY A 375 -20.48 -2.54 8.29
CA GLY A 375 -21.84 -2.75 7.79
C GLY A 375 -22.88 -2.02 8.67
N GLU A 376 -22.82 -2.23 9.98
CA GLU A 376 -23.69 -1.55 10.95
C GLU A 376 -23.58 -0.03 10.86
N ALA A 377 -22.36 0.51 10.69
CA ALA A 377 -22.13 1.95 10.54
C ALA A 377 -22.66 2.52 9.22
N LEU A 378 -22.57 1.75 8.12
CA LEU A 378 -23.13 2.14 6.82
C LEU A 378 -24.66 2.13 6.86
N ASP A 379 -25.27 1.11 7.45
CA ASP A 379 -26.72 0.96 7.57
C ASP A 379 -27.34 2.05 8.46
N ALA A 380 -26.72 2.32 9.62
CA ALA A 380 -27.14 3.39 10.51
C ALA A 380 -27.07 4.77 9.82
N GLY A 381 -26.06 4.96 8.98
CA GLY A 381 -25.91 6.16 8.18
C GLY A 381 -27.00 6.32 7.12
N ALA A 382 -27.32 5.26 6.37
CA ALA A 382 -28.36 5.28 5.34
C ALA A 382 -29.75 5.62 5.90
N GLY A 383 -30.07 5.15 7.12
CA GLY A 383 -31.32 5.49 7.80
C GLY A 383 -31.45 6.96 8.21
N ALA A 384 -30.33 7.66 8.45
CA ALA A 384 -30.31 9.09 8.78
C ALA A 384 -30.45 10.01 7.56
N ASP A 385 -30.24 9.48 6.35
CA ASP A 385 -30.34 10.22 5.07
C ASP A 385 -31.79 10.18 4.48
N GLY A 386 -32.77 9.63 5.22
CA GLY A 386 -34.18 9.56 4.80
C GLY A 386 -34.87 10.94 4.76
N PRO A 387 -35.97 11.10 3.99
CA PRO A 387 -36.58 12.42 3.75
C PRO A 387 -37.09 13.03 5.06
N ALA A 388 -36.52 14.20 5.41
CA ALA A 388 -37.03 15.07 6.46
C ALA A 388 -38.30 15.80 6.02
#